data_AF-A0A938EKY7-F1
#
_entry.id   AF-A0A938EKY7-F1
#
_cell.length_a   1.000
_cell.length_b   1.000
_cell.length_c   1.000
_cell.angle_alpha   90.00
_cell.angle_beta   90.00
_cell.angle_gamma   90.00
#
_symmetry.space_group_name_H-M   'P 1'
#
loop_
_entity.id
_entity.type
_entity.pdbx_description
1 polymer ?
#
loop_
_entity_poly.entity_id
_entity_poly.type
_entity_poly.pdbx_seq_one_letter_code
_entity_poly.pdbx_strand_id
1 'polypeptide(L)'
;MSRALRPSCSPMPRRGRPALWSLSTVAWQEHFPASDIPFRQAAPTFQDFRGVGSLDFSAGVPGRLGGTLSTAVDIGLVSPSAGRQARRMLRPEVVVTVNALATQFGSATFTPRDAEQVGVAQHRLWTAVGSGAVYRLARGRYQVVGEHVGLPPAGIAIPPVEAARVRDRIAELAEAGVPAKLGTASASQVWQLPLYQVEPPACPVLLVPRQSGLKPGVRRGIRVSLRDVDPRQVVLGPGDIPMTSPLLTALHIAAGPRLSLPGRLVVLHGGLRRHWELLEVNDARMTSRTLASAMSDVRVRTALLEEMAVIAAGADIQGPGGPQGLGVAAASAWARLELAMRIADPRVETALESLSWARFHEWGLEMPVPQVSLRGASGTLWRVDFLFEGRVIGECDGAVKYHAGHTAWQEKRRQSDLEAKGYIFVRWTWEELLRQPEAVLARLDLALRRCR
;
A
#
# COMPACT_ATOMS: atom_id res chain seq x y z
N MET A 1 32.60 58.33 29.83
CA MET A 1 33.18 57.12 29.18
C MET A 1 32.56 55.89 29.85
N SER A 2 31.38 55.48 29.39
CA SER A 2 30.64 54.35 29.96
C SER A 2 30.91 53.08 29.15
N ARG A 3 31.45 52.07 29.82
CA ARG A 3 31.88 50.79 29.24
C ARG A 3 30.67 49.83 29.22
N ALA A 4 30.22 49.48 28.02
CA ALA A 4 29.08 48.60 27.78
C ALA A 4 29.35 47.16 28.27
N LEU A 5 28.39 46.60 28.99
CA LEU A 5 28.31 45.18 29.37
C LEU A 5 28.02 44.33 28.12
N ARG A 6 28.90 43.37 27.83
CA ARG A 6 28.66 42.30 26.85
C ARG A 6 28.00 41.11 27.56
N PRO A 7 26.90 40.53 27.05
CA PRO A 7 26.37 39.29 27.58
C PRO A 7 27.22 38.09 27.13
N SER A 8 27.43 37.15 28.06
CA SER A 8 28.20 35.92 27.87
C SER A 8 27.48 34.93 26.95
N CYS A 9 28.12 34.57 25.83
CA CYS A 9 27.71 33.42 25.01
C CYS A 9 28.13 32.11 25.70
N SER A 10 27.17 31.32 26.16
CA SER A 10 27.36 29.89 26.40
C SER A 10 27.41 29.14 25.05
N PRO A 11 28.25 28.10 24.90
CA PRO A 11 28.43 27.41 23.62
C PRO A 11 27.18 26.59 23.26
N MET A 12 26.69 26.76 22.02
CA MET A 12 25.63 25.93 21.45
C MET A 12 26.02 24.44 21.46
N PRO A 13 25.10 23.53 21.81
CA PRO A 13 25.32 22.10 21.64
C PRO A 13 25.46 21.80 20.14
N ARG A 14 26.52 21.06 19.78
CA ARG A 14 26.78 20.58 18.41
C ARG A 14 25.54 19.84 17.89
N ARG A 15 24.83 20.45 16.93
CA ARG A 15 23.79 19.78 16.14
C ARG A 15 24.41 18.60 15.42
N GLY A 16 24.04 17.38 15.80
CA GLY A 16 24.34 16.18 15.03
C GLY A 16 23.79 16.34 13.61
N ARG A 17 24.60 15.99 12.61
CA ARG A 17 24.19 15.97 11.20
C ARG A 17 22.92 15.10 11.06
N PRO A 18 21.85 15.56 10.39
CA PRO A 18 20.73 14.68 10.08
C PRO A 18 21.25 13.54 9.20
N ALA A 19 20.86 12.31 9.54
CA ALA A 19 21.19 11.14 8.73
C ALA A 19 20.69 11.38 7.31
N LEU A 20 21.62 11.41 6.36
CA LEU A 20 21.34 11.43 4.93
C LEU A 20 20.61 10.12 4.60
N TRP A 21 19.30 10.22 4.34
CA TRP A 21 18.52 9.13 3.76
C TRP A 21 19.12 8.80 2.38
N SER A 22 19.81 7.66 2.25
CA SER A 22 20.30 7.23 0.94
C SER A 22 19.10 6.74 0.11
N LEU A 23 18.93 7.31 -1.09
CA LEU A 23 17.87 6.94 -2.03
C LEU A 23 17.98 5.50 -2.57
N SER A 24 19.02 4.76 -2.19
CA SER A 24 19.44 3.50 -2.78
C SER A 24 18.86 2.23 -2.14
N THR A 25 17.98 2.31 -1.14
CA THR A 25 17.52 1.10 -0.40
C THR A 25 16.01 1.04 -0.14
N VAL A 26 15.22 1.93 -0.74
CA VAL A 26 13.76 1.83 -0.70
C VAL A 26 13.29 1.53 -2.11
N ALA A 27 12.70 0.35 -2.32
CA ALA A 27 11.99 0.06 -3.54
C ALA A 27 10.76 0.99 -3.59
N TRP A 28 10.86 2.10 -4.33
CA TRP A 28 9.79 3.07 -4.44
C TRP A 28 8.69 2.52 -5.36
N GLN A 29 7.50 2.29 -4.82
CA GLN A 29 6.32 1.93 -5.61
C GLN A 29 5.78 3.21 -6.28
N GLU A 30 6.21 3.45 -7.52
CA GLU A 30 5.88 4.68 -8.26
C GLU A 30 4.46 4.70 -8.83
N HIS A 31 3.82 3.54 -9.00
CA HIS A 31 2.48 3.43 -9.57
C HIS A 31 1.57 2.65 -8.62
N PHE A 32 0.28 2.98 -8.63
CA PHE A 32 -0.78 2.17 -8.01
C PHE A 32 -1.44 1.32 -9.13
N PRO A 33 -0.78 0.28 -9.68
CA PRO A 33 -1.45 -0.60 -10.63
C PRO A 33 -2.63 -1.28 -9.93
N ALA A 34 -3.71 -1.57 -10.64
CA ALA A 34 -4.80 -2.38 -10.09
C ALA A 34 -4.27 -3.73 -9.58
N SER A 35 -4.80 -4.25 -8.47
CA SER A 35 -4.25 -5.46 -7.86
C SER A 35 -4.54 -6.73 -8.69
N ASP A 36 -3.56 -7.61 -8.81
CA ASP A 36 -3.71 -8.96 -9.38
C ASP A 36 -4.17 -10.03 -8.34
N ILE A 37 -4.59 -9.61 -7.14
CA ILE A 37 -4.80 -10.51 -6.00
C ILE A 37 -6.31 -10.73 -5.78
N PRO A 38 -6.79 -12.00 -5.72
CA PRO A 38 -8.19 -12.28 -5.37
C PRO A 38 -8.42 -12.03 -3.87
N PHE A 39 -9.49 -11.31 -3.53
CA PHE A 39 -9.91 -11.01 -2.15
C PHE A 39 -11.35 -11.45 -1.93
N ARG A 40 -11.70 -11.87 -0.70
CA ARG A 40 -13.08 -12.17 -0.30
C ARG A 40 -13.45 -11.41 0.97
N GLN A 41 -14.62 -10.76 0.95
CA GLN A 41 -15.16 -10.08 2.12
C GLN A 41 -15.51 -11.10 3.23
N ALA A 42 -15.15 -10.80 4.48
CA ALA A 42 -15.37 -11.72 5.61
C ALA A 42 -16.78 -11.64 6.20
N ALA A 43 -17.53 -10.56 5.90
CA ALA A 43 -18.89 -10.33 6.35
C ALA A 43 -19.62 -9.37 5.38
N PRO A 44 -20.96 -9.44 5.30
CA PRO A 44 -21.79 -8.49 4.54
C PRO A 44 -21.57 -7.04 4.98
N THR A 45 -21.55 -6.12 4.01
CA THR A 45 -21.35 -4.67 4.26
C THR A 45 -22.69 -3.92 4.30
N PHE A 46 -22.63 -2.64 4.67
CA PHE A 46 -23.76 -1.70 4.63
C PHE A 46 -24.42 -1.56 3.23
N GLN A 47 -23.78 -2.04 2.16
CA GLN A 47 -24.37 -2.09 0.81
C GLN A 47 -25.61 -3.01 0.74
N ASP A 48 -25.72 -4.01 1.61
CA ASP A 48 -26.91 -4.89 1.65
C ASP A 48 -28.21 -4.15 2.06
N PHE A 49 -28.09 -2.93 2.59
CA PHE A 49 -29.22 -2.09 2.99
C PHE A 49 -29.52 -0.93 2.03
N ARG A 50 -28.73 -0.75 0.95
CA ARG A 50 -29.08 0.18 -0.12
C ARG A 50 -29.20 -0.59 -1.42
N GLY A 51 -30.45 -0.83 -1.83
CA GLY A 51 -30.78 -1.13 -3.21
C GLY A 51 -30.26 0.00 -4.12
N VAL A 52 -29.04 -0.16 -4.61
CA VAL A 52 -28.53 0.55 -5.78
C VAL A 52 -28.54 -0.48 -6.88
N GLY A 53 -29.51 -0.33 -7.78
CA GLY A 53 -29.78 -1.28 -8.85
C GLY A 53 -28.53 -1.59 -9.65
N SER A 54 -28.37 -2.87 -9.97
CA SER A 54 -27.52 -3.36 -11.04
C SER A 54 -27.67 -2.46 -12.27
N LEU A 55 -26.62 -1.71 -12.61
CA LEU A 55 -26.55 -1.02 -13.89
C LEU A 55 -25.93 -2.00 -14.89
N ASP A 56 -26.83 -2.55 -15.70
CA ASP A 56 -26.57 -3.44 -16.83
C ASP A 56 -25.77 -2.69 -17.91
N PHE A 57 -24.49 -3.03 -18.08
CA PHE A 57 -23.67 -2.53 -19.18
C PHE A 57 -23.82 -3.47 -20.39
N SER A 58 -24.98 -3.46 -21.02
CA SER A 58 -25.24 -4.16 -22.29
C SER A 58 -25.69 -3.19 -23.40
N ALA A 59 -24.71 -2.62 -24.08
CA ALA A 59 -24.79 -2.10 -25.45
C ALA A 59 -23.34 -1.83 -25.91
N GLY A 60 -22.77 -2.35 -27.00
CA GLY A 60 -23.28 -3.00 -28.20
C GLY A 60 -22.32 -2.59 -29.31
N VAL A 61 -21.40 -3.48 -29.71
CA VAL A 61 -20.58 -3.31 -30.94
C VAL A 61 -20.46 -4.70 -31.60
N PRO A 62 -20.80 -4.85 -32.89
CA PRO A 62 -20.90 -6.15 -33.56
C PRO A 62 -19.52 -6.73 -33.90
N GLY A 63 -19.42 -8.06 -33.81
CA GLY A 63 -18.15 -8.78 -33.95
C GLY A 63 -17.68 -9.08 -35.37
N ARG A 64 -16.43 -9.54 -35.46
CA ARG A 64 -16.00 -10.68 -36.29
C ARG A 64 -14.58 -11.16 -35.91
N LEU A 65 -14.54 -12.45 -35.56
CA LEU A 65 -13.53 -13.51 -35.75
C LEU A 65 -12.09 -13.16 -36.18
N GLY A 66 -11.12 -13.76 -35.48
CA GLY A 66 -9.82 -14.15 -36.08
C GLY A 66 -8.66 -14.37 -35.10
N GLY A 67 -8.30 -15.64 -34.86
CA GLY A 67 -6.90 -16.11 -34.79
C GLY A 67 -6.02 -15.76 -33.58
N THR A 68 -5.72 -16.81 -32.80
CA THR A 68 -4.48 -17.10 -32.06
C THR A 68 -3.27 -16.17 -32.25
N LEU A 69 -2.65 -15.75 -31.14
CA LEU A 69 -1.33 -16.23 -30.67
C LEU A 69 -1.03 -15.64 -29.28
N SER A 70 -0.79 -16.54 -28.32
CA SER A 70 -0.31 -16.23 -26.98
C SER A 70 1.17 -15.89 -27.05
N THR A 71 1.52 -14.67 -26.69
CA THR A 71 2.89 -14.29 -26.32
C THR A 71 2.83 -13.53 -25.00
N ALA A 72 2.92 -14.30 -23.91
CA ALA A 72 3.27 -13.77 -22.60
C ALA A 72 4.71 -13.21 -22.68
N VAL A 73 4.84 -11.90 -22.52
CA VAL A 73 6.13 -11.24 -22.35
C VAL A 73 6.30 -10.99 -20.86
N ASP A 74 7.23 -11.75 -20.27
CA ASP A 74 7.70 -11.59 -18.89
C ASP A 74 8.19 -10.16 -18.65
N ILE A 75 7.65 -9.49 -17.62
CA ILE A 75 8.19 -8.22 -17.11
C ILE A 75 8.72 -8.48 -15.70
N GLY A 76 10.04 -8.72 -15.64
CA GLY A 76 10.78 -8.86 -14.41
C GLY A 76 11.09 -7.50 -13.76
N LEU A 77 10.77 -7.38 -12.47
CA LEU A 77 11.41 -6.46 -11.54
C LEU A 77 11.69 -7.21 -10.24
N VAL A 78 12.78 -7.98 -10.26
CA VAL A 78 13.33 -8.67 -9.08
C VAL A 78 14.40 -7.78 -8.48
N SER A 79 14.24 -7.44 -7.20
CA SER A 79 15.27 -6.78 -6.40
C SER A 79 16.59 -7.60 -6.44
N PRO A 80 17.79 -7.01 -6.58
CA PRO A 80 19.03 -7.75 -6.91
C PRO A 80 19.54 -8.74 -5.83
N SER A 81 18.83 -8.88 -4.71
CA SER A 81 19.11 -9.91 -3.69
C SER A 81 18.13 -11.10 -3.71
N ALA A 82 17.08 -11.06 -4.54
CA ALA A 82 16.13 -12.15 -4.73
C ALA A 82 16.37 -12.97 -6.03
N GLY A 83 17.28 -12.53 -6.90
CA GLY A 83 17.59 -13.15 -8.20
C GLY A 83 18.52 -14.36 -8.18
N ARG A 84 18.63 -15.09 -7.06
CA ARG A 84 19.46 -16.31 -6.95
C ARG A 84 18.77 -17.51 -6.33
N GLN A 85 17.44 -17.60 -6.41
CA GLN A 85 16.77 -18.90 -6.28
C GLN A 85 16.78 -19.60 -7.63
N ALA A 86 17.96 -20.13 -7.99
CA ALA A 86 18.00 -21.23 -8.96
C ALA A 86 16.97 -22.28 -8.51
N ARG A 87 16.12 -22.76 -9.43
CA ARG A 87 15.23 -23.91 -9.23
C ARG A 87 16.08 -25.09 -8.77
N ARG A 88 16.30 -25.22 -7.47
CA ARG A 88 17.08 -26.31 -6.90
C ARG A 88 16.13 -27.49 -6.84
N MET A 89 16.19 -28.36 -7.84
CA MET A 89 15.49 -29.65 -7.80
C MET A 89 15.77 -30.29 -6.45
N LEU A 90 14.70 -30.51 -5.68
CA LEU A 90 14.80 -31.21 -4.40
C LEU A 90 15.31 -32.62 -4.68
N ARG A 91 16.19 -33.12 -3.80
CA ARG A 91 16.65 -34.51 -3.91
C ARG A 91 15.44 -35.46 -3.77
N PRO A 92 15.41 -36.59 -4.48
CA PRO A 92 14.27 -37.54 -4.41
C PRO A 92 13.90 -37.95 -2.98
N GLU A 93 14.91 -38.17 -2.14
CA GLU A 93 14.75 -38.49 -0.71
C GLU A 93 14.01 -37.40 0.11
N VAL A 94 14.19 -36.13 -0.26
CA VAL A 94 13.51 -34.98 0.33
C VAL A 94 12.07 -34.91 -0.17
N VAL A 95 11.84 -35.13 -1.47
CA VAL A 95 10.49 -35.16 -2.05
C VAL A 95 9.61 -36.22 -1.37
N VAL A 96 10.12 -37.44 -1.18
CA VAL A 96 9.40 -38.50 -0.46
C VAL A 96 9.05 -38.07 0.97
N THR A 97 10.00 -37.44 1.66
CA THR A 97 9.80 -36.95 3.04
C THR A 97 8.73 -35.86 3.08
N VAL A 98 8.82 -34.89 2.18
CA VAL A 98 7.89 -33.76 2.08
C VAL A 98 6.49 -34.24 1.73
N ASN A 99 6.35 -35.17 0.79
CA ASN A 99 5.05 -35.73 0.43
C ASN A 99 4.41 -36.50 1.58
N ALA A 100 5.17 -37.31 2.34
CA ALA A 100 4.64 -38.00 3.51
C ALA A 100 4.10 -37.02 4.56
N LEU A 101 4.86 -35.95 4.84
CA LEU A 101 4.44 -34.90 5.76
C LEU A 101 3.25 -34.10 5.22
N ALA A 102 3.23 -33.77 3.92
CA ALA A 102 2.17 -33.01 3.29
C ALA A 102 0.85 -33.81 3.21
N THR A 103 0.91 -35.12 2.95
CA THR A 103 -0.27 -35.98 2.95
C THR A 103 -0.91 -36.06 4.32
N GLN A 104 -0.11 -36.17 5.39
CA GLN A 104 -0.67 -36.25 6.74
C GLN A 104 -1.13 -34.89 7.26
N PHE A 105 -0.26 -33.88 7.16
CA PHE A 105 -0.44 -32.63 7.87
C PHE A 105 -0.94 -31.51 6.96
N GLY A 106 -0.80 -31.62 5.64
CA GLY A 106 -1.14 -30.56 4.69
C GLY A 106 -0.46 -29.25 5.06
N SER A 107 -1.28 -28.23 5.31
CA SER A 107 -0.86 -26.91 5.81
C SER A 107 -0.90 -26.78 7.33
N ALA A 108 -1.22 -27.83 8.09
CA ALA A 108 -1.19 -27.83 9.54
C ALA A 108 0.26 -27.90 10.08
N THR A 109 0.46 -27.39 11.29
CA THR A 109 1.75 -27.52 11.97
C THR A 109 1.88 -28.85 12.70
N PHE A 110 3.09 -29.38 12.73
CA PHE A 110 3.41 -30.64 13.41
C PHE A 110 4.70 -30.52 14.24
N THR A 111 4.88 -31.45 15.17
CA THR A 111 6.07 -31.59 16.00
C THR A 111 7.02 -32.66 15.44
N PRO A 112 8.29 -32.70 15.86
CA PRO A 112 9.18 -33.80 15.48
C PRO A 112 8.66 -35.19 15.87
N ARG A 113 7.89 -35.30 16.97
CA ARG A 113 7.28 -36.57 17.38
C ARG A 113 6.17 -36.99 16.43
N ASP A 114 5.35 -36.04 15.95
CA ASP A 114 4.30 -36.34 14.98
C ASP A 114 4.92 -36.78 13.64
N ALA A 115 6.04 -36.18 13.24
CA ALA A 115 6.82 -36.61 12.07
C ALA A 115 7.32 -38.06 12.22
N GLU A 116 7.82 -38.43 13.40
CA GLU A 116 8.25 -39.80 13.67
C GLU A 116 7.08 -40.81 13.60
N GLN A 117 5.89 -40.42 14.08
CA GLN A 117 4.69 -41.27 14.02
C GLN A 117 4.23 -41.58 12.59
N VAL A 118 4.52 -40.69 11.62
CA VAL A 118 4.27 -40.92 10.19
C VAL A 118 5.46 -41.54 9.46
N GLY A 119 6.43 -42.08 10.19
CA GLY A 119 7.60 -42.77 9.62
C GLY A 119 8.70 -41.84 9.11
N VAL A 120 8.67 -40.55 9.44
CA VAL A 120 9.72 -39.59 9.08
C VAL A 120 10.72 -39.47 10.23
N ALA A 121 11.86 -40.14 10.10
CA ALA A 121 12.95 -40.04 11.06
C ALA A 121 13.49 -38.61 11.19
N GLN A 122 13.94 -38.24 12.39
CA GLN A 122 14.36 -36.88 12.73
C GLN A 122 15.43 -36.30 11.78
N HIS A 123 16.40 -37.11 11.36
CA HIS A 123 17.42 -36.68 10.40
C HIS A 123 16.84 -36.31 9.03
N ARG A 124 15.79 -37.01 8.56
CA ARG A 124 15.10 -36.70 7.29
C ARG A 124 14.31 -35.40 7.40
N LEU A 125 13.69 -35.16 8.57
CA LEU A 125 13.06 -33.88 8.86
C LEU A 125 14.10 -32.74 8.83
N TRP A 126 15.28 -32.91 9.42
CA TRP A 126 16.34 -31.89 9.36
C TRP A 126 16.85 -31.65 7.94
N THR A 127 17.00 -32.69 7.14
CA THR A 127 17.35 -32.57 5.72
C THR A 127 16.28 -31.79 4.94
N ALA A 128 15.00 -32.07 5.18
CA ALA A 128 13.89 -31.35 4.55
C ALA A 128 13.78 -29.88 5.03
N VAL A 129 14.19 -29.60 6.27
CA VAL A 129 14.32 -28.22 6.77
C VAL A 129 15.50 -27.50 6.10
N GLY A 130 16.65 -28.17 5.99
CA GLY A 130 17.84 -27.63 5.32
C GLY A 130 17.64 -27.40 3.82
N SER A 131 16.69 -28.11 3.19
CA SER A 131 16.33 -27.91 1.79
C SER A 131 15.33 -26.76 1.57
N GLY A 132 14.73 -26.22 2.63
CA GLY A 132 13.70 -25.18 2.54
C GLY A 132 12.30 -25.67 2.13
N ALA A 133 12.06 -26.99 2.14
CA ALA A 133 10.75 -27.58 1.82
C ALA A 133 9.86 -27.74 3.07
N VAL A 134 10.48 -27.81 4.24
CA VAL A 134 9.83 -27.75 5.56
C VAL A 134 10.40 -26.56 6.31
N TYR A 135 9.55 -25.74 6.93
CA TYR A 135 10.02 -24.62 7.74
C TYR A 135 9.82 -24.89 9.21
N ARG A 136 10.83 -24.51 9.99
CA ARG A 136 10.71 -24.36 11.44
C ARG A 136 10.06 -23.01 11.74
N LEU A 137 8.81 -23.03 12.20
CA LEU A 137 8.06 -21.82 12.55
C LEU A 137 8.45 -21.32 13.95
N ALA A 138 8.60 -22.25 14.90
CA ALA A 138 9.07 -22.00 16.26
C ALA A 138 9.79 -23.23 16.83
N ARG A 139 10.25 -23.17 18.08
CA ARG A 139 10.81 -24.36 18.75
C ARG A 139 9.72 -25.43 18.84
N GLY A 140 9.96 -26.58 18.19
CA GLY A 140 9.04 -27.72 18.19
C GLY A 140 7.86 -27.61 17.22
N ARG A 141 7.76 -26.55 16.40
CA ARG A 141 6.67 -26.37 15.42
C ARG A 141 7.22 -26.28 14.01
N TYR A 142 6.76 -27.19 13.15
CA TYR A 142 7.19 -27.35 11.77
C TYR A 142 5.98 -27.35 10.84
N GLN A 143 6.18 -26.90 9.61
CA GLN A 143 5.14 -26.90 8.58
C GLN A 143 5.78 -27.12 7.22
N VAL A 144 5.10 -27.87 6.36
CA VAL A 144 5.46 -27.98 4.94
C VAL A 144 5.04 -26.68 4.23
N VAL A 145 5.93 -26.07 3.43
CA VAL A 145 5.62 -24.81 2.73
C VAL A 145 6.18 -24.87 1.29
N GLY A 146 5.41 -24.40 0.30
CA GLY A 146 5.81 -24.35 -1.11
C GLY A 146 4.75 -24.88 -2.07
N GLU A 147 5.14 -25.15 -3.34
CA GLU A 147 4.26 -25.70 -4.40
C GLU A 147 3.53 -26.98 -4.02
N HIS A 148 4.07 -27.75 -3.08
CA HIS A 148 3.48 -29.00 -2.59
C HIS A 148 2.23 -28.83 -1.72
N VAL A 149 1.83 -27.59 -1.38
CA VAL A 149 0.64 -27.27 -0.58
C VAL A 149 -0.26 -26.23 -1.29
N GLY A 150 0.00 -25.96 -2.57
CA GLY A 150 -0.61 -24.86 -3.32
C GLY A 150 0.11 -23.54 -3.00
N LEU A 151 0.86 -23.01 -3.98
CA LEU A 151 1.39 -21.66 -3.85
C LEU A 151 0.23 -20.66 -3.84
N PRO A 152 0.31 -19.59 -3.04
CA PRO A 152 -0.46 -18.39 -3.34
C PRO A 152 -0.06 -17.91 -4.76
N PRO A 153 -1.00 -17.46 -5.60
CA PRO A 153 -0.68 -16.98 -6.94
C PRO A 153 0.43 -15.92 -6.88
N ALA A 154 1.31 -15.93 -7.89
CA ALA A 154 2.41 -14.98 -8.01
C ALA A 154 1.88 -13.54 -7.86
N GLY A 155 2.48 -12.76 -6.94
CA GLY A 155 2.05 -11.40 -6.62
C GLY A 155 1.77 -11.13 -5.14
N ILE A 156 1.91 -12.14 -4.26
CA ILE A 156 1.65 -11.99 -2.81
C ILE A 156 2.95 -11.66 -2.06
N ALA A 157 2.95 -10.49 -1.41
CA ALA A 157 4.13 -9.81 -0.88
C ALA A 157 4.65 -10.32 0.49
N ILE A 158 4.00 -11.31 1.11
CA ILE A 158 4.51 -11.93 2.35
C ILE A 158 5.27 -13.22 1.97
N PRO A 159 6.55 -13.37 2.35
CA PRO A 159 7.29 -14.61 2.14
C PRO A 159 6.51 -15.84 2.66
N PRO A 160 6.51 -16.99 1.95
CA PRO A 160 5.70 -18.16 2.33
C PRO A 160 5.89 -18.61 3.79
N VAL A 161 7.12 -18.54 4.30
CA VAL A 161 7.45 -18.84 5.71
C VAL A 161 6.84 -17.86 6.70
N GLU A 162 6.72 -16.58 6.34
CA GLU A 162 6.10 -15.57 7.19
C GLU A 162 4.58 -15.73 7.19
N ALA A 163 3.97 -16.01 6.03
CA ALA A 163 2.54 -16.33 5.94
C ALA A 163 2.19 -17.57 6.76
N ALA A 164 3.03 -18.61 6.69
CA ALA A 164 2.98 -19.80 7.52
C ALA A 164 3.01 -19.50 9.02
N ARG A 165 4.00 -18.70 9.48
CA ARG A 165 4.11 -18.27 10.87
C ARG A 165 2.87 -17.48 11.32
N VAL A 166 2.39 -16.57 10.47
CA VAL A 166 1.19 -15.76 10.74
C VAL A 166 -0.03 -16.67 10.95
N ARG A 167 -0.30 -17.62 10.04
CA ARG A 167 -1.42 -18.56 10.18
C ARG A 167 -1.31 -19.41 11.44
N ASP A 168 -0.14 -19.98 11.70
CA ASP A 168 0.13 -20.77 12.92
C ASP A 168 -0.19 -19.96 14.18
N ARG A 169 0.27 -18.71 14.24
CA ARG A 169 0.04 -17.86 15.40
C ARG A 169 -1.40 -17.41 15.54
N ILE A 170 -2.10 -17.16 14.44
CA ILE A 170 -3.53 -16.84 14.46
C ILE A 170 -4.32 -18.05 14.99
N ALA A 171 -4.03 -19.26 14.52
CA ALA A 171 -4.69 -20.48 14.99
C ALA A 171 -4.47 -20.70 16.49
N GLU A 172 -3.22 -20.59 16.97
CA GLU A 172 -2.90 -20.69 18.40
C GLU A 172 -3.64 -19.64 19.25
N LEU A 173 -3.77 -18.40 18.75
CA LEU A 173 -4.50 -17.36 19.44
C LEU A 173 -6.01 -17.61 19.43
N ALA A 174 -6.56 -18.14 18.34
CA ALA A 174 -7.95 -18.51 18.23
C ALA A 174 -8.34 -19.65 19.18
N GLU A 175 -7.48 -20.65 19.37
CA GLU A 175 -7.66 -21.70 20.39
C GLU A 175 -7.74 -21.13 21.81
N ALA A 176 -7.03 -20.02 22.06
CA ALA A 176 -7.08 -19.28 23.31
C ALA A 176 -8.24 -18.25 23.37
N GLY A 177 -9.14 -18.23 22.39
CA GLY A 177 -10.26 -17.28 22.32
C GLY A 177 -9.88 -15.85 21.95
N VAL A 178 -8.67 -15.62 21.41
CA VAL A 178 -8.17 -14.28 21.07
C VAL A 178 -8.14 -14.08 19.55
N PRO A 179 -9.07 -13.29 18.97
CA PRO A 179 -9.11 -13.08 17.53
C PRO A 179 -7.99 -12.14 17.06
N ALA A 180 -7.04 -12.66 16.29
CA ALA A 180 -5.90 -11.92 15.77
C ALA A 180 -6.06 -11.60 14.27
N LYS A 181 -5.61 -10.41 13.85
CA LYS A 181 -5.69 -9.96 12.45
C LYS A 181 -4.37 -9.37 12.00
N LEU A 182 -3.96 -9.60 10.76
CA LEU A 182 -2.82 -8.90 10.17
C LEU A 182 -3.19 -7.43 9.96
N GLY A 183 -2.30 -6.50 10.33
CA GLY A 183 -2.60 -5.07 10.21
C GLY A 183 -1.37 -4.21 10.00
N THR A 184 -1.59 -2.89 9.90
CA THR A 184 -0.53 -1.87 9.76
C THR A 184 0.36 -2.12 8.54
N ALA A 185 1.68 -1.93 8.67
CA ALA A 185 2.62 -2.06 7.56
C ALA A 185 2.69 -3.50 6.99
N SER A 186 2.27 -4.52 7.74
CA SER A 186 2.20 -5.89 7.22
C SER A 186 1.00 -6.10 6.31
N ALA A 187 -0.17 -5.56 6.68
CA ALA A 187 -1.33 -5.60 5.81
C ALA A 187 -1.15 -4.69 4.58
N SER A 188 -0.43 -3.56 4.72
CA SER A 188 -0.18 -2.68 3.58
C SER A 188 0.66 -3.33 2.49
N GLN A 189 1.57 -4.25 2.84
CA GLN A 189 2.32 -5.04 1.87
C GLN A 189 1.39 -5.95 1.06
N VAL A 190 0.42 -6.59 1.72
CA VAL A 190 -0.57 -7.44 1.03
C VAL A 190 -1.47 -6.61 0.11
N TRP A 191 -1.95 -5.48 0.62
CA TRP A 191 -2.76 -4.52 -0.15
C TRP A 191 -1.98 -3.75 -1.21
N GLN A 192 -0.64 -3.89 -1.22
CA GLN A 192 0.27 -3.12 -2.06
C GLN A 192 0.03 -1.60 -1.92
N LEU A 193 -0.23 -1.14 -0.70
CA LEU A 193 -0.37 0.29 -0.44
C LEU A 193 1.00 0.96 -0.57
N PRO A 194 1.04 2.14 -1.20
CA PRO A 194 2.25 2.93 -1.27
C PRO A 194 2.65 3.44 0.11
N LEU A 195 3.95 3.43 0.37
CA LEU A 195 4.51 3.88 1.64
C LEU A 195 5.58 4.94 1.39
N TYR A 196 5.52 6.03 2.19
CA TYR A 196 6.53 7.07 2.23
C TYR A 196 6.80 7.42 3.69
N GLN A 197 8.08 7.42 4.10
CA GLN A 197 8.51 7.59 5.50
C GLN A 197 7.98 6.52 6.48
N VAL A 198 7.57 5.37 5.95
CA VAL A 198 7.16 4.21 6.74
C VAL A 198 8.14 3.09 6.46
N GLU A 199 8.87 2.67 7.48
CA GLU A 199 9.77 1.53 7.36
C GLU A 199 8.97 0.22 7.26
N PRO A 200 9.37 -0.71 6.38
CA PRO A 200 8.83 -2.05 6.40
C PRO A 200 8.97 -2.69 7.78
N PRO A 201 7.97 -3.43 8.25
CA PRO A 201 8.02 -4.01 9.58
C PRO A 201 9.09 -5.12 9.59
N ALA A 202 9.97 -5.12 10.60
CA ALA A 202 11.01 -6.15 10.76
C ALA A 202 10.46 -7.57 10.94
N CYS A 203 9.17 -7.70 11.24
CA CYS A 203 8.42 -8.95 11.28
C CYS A 203 6.91 -8.67 11.14
N PRO A 204 6.09 -9.66 10.74
CA PRO A 204 4.65 -9.50 10.63
C PRO A 204 4.00 -8.98 11.91
N VAL A 205 3.02 -8.08 11.77
CA VAL A 205 2.28 -7.46 12.87
C VAL A 205 0.85 -8.00 12.95
N LEU A 206 0.51 -8.61 14.07
CA LEU A 206 -0.84 -9.00 14.43
C LEU A 206 -1.47 -8.00 15.40
N LEU A 207 -2.67 -7.55 15.06
CA LEU A 207 -3.56 -6.78 15.92
C LEU A 207 -4.43 -7.76 16.72
N VAL A 208 -4.42 -7.58 18.04
CA VAL A 208 -5.27 -8.36 18.96
C VAL A 208 -6.05 -7.39 19.86
N PRO A 209 -7.26 -7.76 20.32
CA PRO A 209 -8.07 -6.88 21.17
C PRO A 209 -7.31 -6.44 22.42
N ARG A 210 -7.54 -5.19 22.86
CA ARG A 210 -6.86 -4.63 24.05
C ARG A 210 -7.14 -5.44 25.31
N GLN A 211 -8.35 -5.99 25.39
CA GLN A 211 -8.83 -6.77 26.54
C GLN A 211 -8.40 -8.25 26.50
N SER A 212 -7.55 -8.65 25.54
CA SER A 212 -7.09 -10.05 25.40
C SER A 212 -6.17 -10.56 26.52
N GLY A 213 -5.72 -9.68 27.42
CA GLY A 213 -4.73 -10.03 28.46
C GLY A 213 -3.32 -10.29 27.94
N LEU A 214 -3.10 -10.23 26.62
CA LEU A 214 -1.77 -10.40 26.02
C LEU A 214 -0.91 -9.15 26.23
N LYS A 215 0.40 -9.38 26.37
CA LYS A 215 1.39 -8.30 26.37
C LYS A 215 1.83 -7.99 24.93
N PRO A 216 1.88 -6.71 24.52
CA PRO A 216 2.42 -6.34 23.22
C PRO A 216 3.91 -6.67 23.14
N GLY A 217 4.42 -6.91 21.93
CA GLY A 217 5.83 -7.19 21.69
C GLY A 217 6.05 -8.28 20.66
N VAL A 218 7.31 -8.66 20.45
CA VAL A 218 7.68 -9.70 19.48
C VAL A 218 7.74 -11.06 20.18
N ARG A 219 7.08 -12.06 19.61
CA ARG A 219 7.10 -13.47 20.01
C ARG A 219 7.10 -14.34 18.77
N ARG A 220 7.99 -15.33 18.71
CA ARG A 220 8.12 -16.27 17.57
C ARG A 220 8.23 -15.57 16.20
N GLY A 221 8.93 -14.43 16.16
CA GLY A 221 9.08 -13.65 14.93
C GLY A 221 7.80 -12.98 14.44
N ILE A 222 6.83 -12.73 15.33
CA ILE A 222 5.60 -11.99 15.05
C ILE A 222 5.45 -10.91 16.13
N ARG A 223 5.16 -9.69 15.71
CA ARG A 223 4.84 -8.59 16.62
C ARG A 223 3.34 -8.62 16.94
N VAL A 224 3.00 -8.72 18.21
CA VAL A 224 1.64 -8.52 18.71
C VAL A 224 1.49 -7.06 19.12
N SER A 225 0.45 -6.42 18.61
CA SER A 225 0.04 -5.06 18.94
C SER A 225 -1.40 -5.08 19.48
N LEU A 226 -1.63 -4.40 20.60
CA LEU A 226 -2.97 -4.30 21.20
C LEU A 226 -3.75 -3.20 20.47
N ARG A 227 -4.78 -3.61 19.74
CA ARG A 227 -5.66 -2.71 18.99
C ARG A 227 -7.00 -3.38 18.72
N ASP A 228 -8.08 -2.69 19.04
CA ASP A 228 -9.42 -3.13 18.72
C ASP A 228 -9.73 -2.85 17.25
N VAL A 229 -10.35 -3.81 16.58
CA VAL A 229 -10.66 -3.74 15.15
C VAL A 229 -12.12 -4.10 14.98
N ASP A 230 -12.89 -3.19 14.39
CA ASP A 230 -14.28 -3.45 14.01
C ASP A 230 -14.33 -4.68 13.07
N PRO A 231 -15.12 -5.72 13.39
CA PRO A 231 -15.25 -6.89 12.54
C PRO A 231 -15.63 -6.59 11.08
N ARG A 232 -16.37 -5.50 10.83
CA ARG A 232 -16.75 -5.04 9.48
C ARG A 232 -15.56 -4.53 8.66
N GLN A 233 -14.44 -4.24 9.33
CA GLN A 233 -13.20 -3.80 8.72
C GLN A 233 -12.17 -4.94 8.64
N VAL A 234 -12.60 -6.19 8.78
CA VAL A 234 -11.77 -7.38 8.60
C VAL A 234 -12.11 -8.03 7.26
N VAL A 235 -11.07 -8.34 6.49
CA VAL A 235 -11.14 -8.99 5.18
C VAL A 235 -10.29 -10.27 5.23
N LEU A 236 -10.68 -11.29 4.47
CA LEU A 236 -9.84 -12.47 4.27
C LEU A 236 -8.91 -12.20 3.09
N GLY A 237 -7.63 -12.04 3.38
CA GLY A 237 -6.60 -11.96 2.36
C GLY A 237 -6.10 -13.34 1.95
N PRO A 238 -4.97 -13.40 1.21
CA PRO A 238 -4.45 -14.66 0.70
C PRO A 238 -4.18 -15.72 1.77
N GLY A 239 -4.60 -16.96 1.48
CA GLY A 239 -4.49 -18.08 2.42
C GLY A 239 -5.38 -17.91 3.66
N ASP A 240 -6.54 -17.28 3.49
CA ASP A 240 -7.57 -17.04 4.51
C ASP A 240 -7.05 -16.32 5.77
N ILE A 241 -6.02 -15.49 5.60
CA ILE A 241 -5.47 -14.71 6.70
C ILE A 241 -6.41 -13.52 6.96
N PRO A 242 -7.03 -13.42 8.15
CA PRO A 242 -7.83 -12.25 8.52
C PRO A 242 -6.92 -11.03 8.63
N MET A 243 -7.29 -9.94 7.96
CA MET A 243 -6.52 -8.70 7.94
C MET A 243 -7.41 -7.47 7.91
N THR A 244 -6.87 -6.31 8.30
CA THR A 244 -7.60 -5.04 8.19
C THR A 244 -7.92 -4.70 6.74
N SER A 245 -9.08 -4.09 6.49
CA SER A 245 -9.46 -3.51 5.19
C SER A 245 -8.37 -2.54 4.68
N PRO A 246 -8.26 -2.29 3.37
CA PRO A 246 -7.22 -1.42 2.84
C PRO A 246 -7.31 0.00 3.42
N LEU A 247 -8.51 0.55 3.58
CA LEU A 247 -8.70 1.89 4.13
C LEU A 247 -8.40 1.96 5.62
N LEU A 248 -8.83 0.97 6.42
CA LEU A 248 -8.45 0.90 7.84
C LEU A 248 -6.93 0.72 8.00
N THR A 249 -6.30 -0.08 7.14
CA THR A 249 -4.85 -0.26 7.10
C THR A 249 -4.14 1.08 6.87
N ALA A 250 -4.60 1.84 5.86
CA ALA A 250 -4.06 3.15 5.55
C ALA A 250 -4.24 4.14 6.71
N LEU A 251 -5.41 4.19 7.35
CA LEU A 251 -5.70 5.04 8.50
C LEU A 251 -4.79 4.71 9.70
N HIS A 252 -4.60 3.43 10.01
CA HIS A 252 -3.69 3.00 11.08
C HIS A 252 -2.24 3.42 10.82
N ILE A 253 -1.79 3.43 9.57
CA ILE A 253 -0.44 3.88 9.19
C ILE A 253 -0.36 5.41 9.22
N ALA A 254 -1.33 6.10 8.62
CA ALA A 254 -1.40 7.56 8.56
C ALA A 254 -1.47 8.22 9.95
N ALA A 255 -2.05 7.51 10.93
CA ALA A 255 -2.05 7.92 12.32
C ALA A 255 -0.67 7.89 13.02
N GLY A 256 0.35 7.33 12.36
CA GLY A 256 1.69 7.26 12.92
C GLY A 256 2.22 8.66 13.30
N PRO A 257 2.76 8.83 14.51
CA PRO A 257 3.07 10.16 15.06
C PRO A 257 4.23 10.87 14.35
N ARG A 258 5.06 10.11 13.62
CA ARG A 258 6.27 10.59 12.93
C ARG A 258 6.05 10.86 11.44
N LEU A 259 4.90 10.49 10.87
CA LEU A 259 4.66 10.76 9.46
C LEU A 259 4.52 12.27 9.25
N SER A 260 5.05 12.76 8.13
CA SER A 260 4.73 14.10 7.62
C SER A 260 3.35 14.09 6.94
N LEU A 261 2.81 15.27 6.60
CA LEU A 261 1.58 15.35 5.79
C LEU A 261 1.73 14.60 4.46
N PRO A 262 2.82 14.77 3.67
CA PRO A 262 3.05 13.96 2.48
C PRO A 262 3.02 12.44 2.73
N GLY A 263 3.63 11.96 3.82
CA GLY A 263 3.60 10.54 4.17
C GLY A 263 2.19 10.00 4.46
N ARG A 264 1.34 10.83 5.09
CA ARG A 264 -0.08 10.47 5.32
C ARG A 264 -0.86 10.40 4.02
N LEU A 265 -0.71 11.40 3.16
CA LEU A 265 -1.47 11.46 1.91
C LEU A 265 -1.10 10.33 0.96
N VAL A 266 0.18 9.96 0.86
CA VAL A 266 0.62 8.81 0.05
C VAL A 266 -0.16 7.55 0.43
N VAL A 267 -0.18 7.18 1.71
CA VAL A 267 -0.85 5.94 2.14
C VAL A 267 -2.38 6.07 2.09
N LEU A 268 -2.94 7.25 2.36
CA LEU A 268 -4.40 7.48 2.31
C LEU A 268 -4.95 7.42 0.89
N HIS A 269 -4.30 8.06 -0.10
CA HIS A 269 -4.74 8.00 -1.50
C HIS A 269 -4.68 6.56 -2.03
N GLY A 270 -3.60 5.83 -1.73
CA GLY A 270 -3.51 4.41 -2.05
C GLY A 270 -4.60 3.58 -1.35
N GLY A 271 -4.87 3.86 -0.07
CA GLY A 271 -5.92 3.22 0.73
C GLY A 271 -7.32 3.42 0.14
N LEU A 272 -7.69 4.65 -0.22
CA LEU A 272 -8.98 4.97 -0.83
C LEU A 272 -9.17 4.23 -2.16
N ARG A 273 -8.13 4.23 -3.02
CA ARG A 273 -8.17 3.53 -4.30
C ARG A 273 -8.30 2.03 -4.11
N ARG A 274 -7.49 1.42 -3.22
CA ARG A 274 -7.59 -0.01 -2.86
C ARG A 274 -8.94 -0.39 -2.27
N HIS A 275 -9.53 0.50 -1.48
CA HIS A 275 -10.85 0.30 -0.90
C HIS A 275 -11.93 0.23 -1.97
N TRP A 276 -11.88 1.11 -2.96
CA TRP A 276 -12.78 1.02 -4.11
C TRP A 276 -12.62 -0.31 -4.87
N GLU A 277 -11.39 -0.77 -5.09
CA GLU A 277 -11.17 -2.08 -5.74
C GLU A 277 -11.81 -3.21 -4.93
N LEU A 278 -11.67 -3.19 -3.60
CA LEU A 278 -12.29 -4.20 -2.74
C LEU A 278 -13.82 -4.21 -2.81
N LEU A 279 -14.45 -3.04 -3.00
CA LEU A 279 -15.92 -2.93 -3.07
C LEU A 279 -16.48 -3.38 -4.43
N GLU A 280 -15.75 -3.12 -5.53
CA GLU A 280 -16.24 -3.38 -6.89
C GLU A 280 -15.82 -4.74 -7.46
N VAL A 281 -14.82 -5.41 -6.88
CA VAL A 281 -14.29 -6.67 -7.45
C VAL A 281 -15.26 -7.84 -7.19
N ASN A 282 -16.03 -8.17 -8.24
CA ASN A 282 -16.59 -9.49 -8.49
C ASN A 282 -15.67 -10.25 -9.46
N ASP A 283 -14.66 -10.98 -8.95
CA ASP A 283 -13.72 -11.86 -9.69
C ASP A 283 -13.00 -11.30 -10.95
N ALA A 284 -13.28 -10.07 -11.38
CA ALA A 284 -12.74 -9.43 -12.58
C ALA A 284 -11.62 -8.45 -12.23
N ARG A 285 -10.54 -8.47 -13.03
CA ARG A 285 -9.41 -7.54 -12.91
C ARG A 285 -9.86 -6.12 -13.24
N MET A 286 -9.82 -5.23 -12.25
CA MET A 286 -9.93 -3.80 -12.52
C MET A 286 -8.65 -3.33 -13.23
N THR A 287 -8.76 -2.34 -14.12
CA THR A 287 -7.59 -1.70 -14.76
C THR A 287 -7.34 -0.33 -14.16
N SER A 288 -6.14 0.22 -14.33
CA SER A 288 -5.86 1.61 -13.90
C SER A 288 -6.80 2.62 -14.57
N ARG A 289 -7.23 2.36 -15.81
CA ARG A 289 -8.16 3.23 -16.55
C ARG A 289 -9.56 3.20 -15.96
N THR A 290 -10.08 2.01 -15.64
CA THR A 290 -11.42 1.87 -15.04
C THR A 290 -11.45 2.50 -13.64
N LEU A 291 -10.38 2.32 -12.86
CA LEU A 291 -10.24 2.97 -11.56
C LEU A 291 -10.22 4.50 -11.69
N ALA A 292 -9.42 5.04 -12.61
CA ALA A 292 -9.36 6.48 -12.86
C ALA A 292 -10.73 7.07 -13.27
N SER A 293 -11.47 6.33 -14.11
CA SER A 293 -12.83 6.71 -14.52
C SER A 293 -13.78 6.75 -13.32
N ALA A 294 -13.74 5.74 -12.46
CA ALA A 294 -14.56 5.71 -11.25
C ALA A 294 -14.22 6.87 -10.30
N MET A 295 -12.93 7.14 -10.08
CA MET A 295 -12.49 8.25 -9.21
C MET A 295 -12.87 9.63 -9.76
N SER A 296 -13.18 9.74 -11.06
CA SER A 296 -13.65 10.97 -11.67
C SER A 296 -15.14 11.24 -11.41
N ASP A 297 -15.95 10.22 -11.08
CA ASP A 297 -17.34 10.41 -10.67
C ASP A 297 -17.39 11.03 -9.26
N VAL A 298 -18.00 12.21 -9.15
CA VAL A 298 -18.13 12.95 -7.89
C VAL A 298 -18.87 12.18 -6.81
N ARG A 299 -19.83 11.32 -7.17
CA ARG A 299 -20.61 10.52 -6.22
C ARG A 299 -19.75 9.43 -5.59
N VAL A 300 -18.99 8.72 -6.41
CA VAL A 300 -18.00 7.71 -5.96
C VAL A 300 -16.99 8.37 -5.03
N ARG A 301 -16.44 9.52 -5.45
CA ARG A 301 -15.46 10.28 -4.67
C ARG A 301 -16.00 10.71 -3.31
N THR A 302 -17.21 11.25 -3.28
CA THR A 302 -17.85 11.72 -2.05
C THR A 302 -18.11 10.56 -1.10
N ALA A 303 -18.66 9.45 -1.61
CA ALA A 303 -18.94 8.25 -0.82
C ALA A 303 -17.67 7.66 -0.18
N LEU A 304 -16.56 7.58 -0.94
CA LEU A 304 -15.28 7.09 -0.41
C LEU A 304 -14.71 7.98 0.70
N LEU A 305 -14.81 9.30 0.56
CA LEU A 305 -14.33 10.24 1.57
C LEU A 305 -15.20 10.22 2.84
N GLU A 306 -16.53 10.10 2.69
CA GLU A 306 -17.46 9.88 3.81
C GLU A 306 -17.18 8.56 4.53
N GLU A 307 -16.96 7.48 3.79
CA GLU A 307 -16.63 6.18 4.36
C GLU A 307 -15.29 6.20 5.11
N MET A 308 -14.28 6.89 4.56
CA MET A 308 -13.01 7.12 5.27
C MET A 308 -13.24 7.83 6.60
N ALA A 309 -14.10 8.85 6.65
CA ALA A 309 -14.42 9.56 7.89
C ALA A 309 -15.13 8.65 8.91
N VAL A 310 -16.10 7.83 8.46
CA VAL A 310 -16.81 6.86 9.30
C VAL A 310 -15.84 5.81 9.87
N ILE A 311 -14.99 5.22 9.03
CA ILE A 311 -14.02 4.21 9.46
C ILE A 311 -13.02 4.84 10.44
N ALA A 312 -12.51 6.04 10.16
CA ALA A 312 -11.58 6.73 11.04
C ALA A 312 -12.18 7.02 12.43
N ALA A 313 -13.45 7.42 12.49
CA ALA A 313 -14.15 7.70 13.75
C ALA A 313 -14.36 6.45 14.61
N GLY A 314 -14.58 5.28 13.98
CA GLY A 314 -14.71 4.00 14.67
C GLY A 314 -13.39 3.25 14.91
N ALA A 315 -12.30 3.67 14.28
CA ALA A 315 -11.02 3.01 14.38
C ALA A 315 -10.32 3.29 15.72
N ASP A 316 -9.71 2.25 16.30
CA ASP A 316 -8.79 2.37 17.44
C ASP A 316 -7.46 2.94 16.96
N ILE A 317 -7.49 4.22 16.58
CA ILE A 317 -6.35 4.99 16.09
C ILE A 317 -5.46 5.45 17.25
N GLN A 318 -6.11 5.66 18.39
CA GLN A 318 -5.62 6.31 19.60
C GLN A 318 -5.86 5.31 20.74
N GLY A 319 -4.97 5.20 21.73
CA GLY A 319 -5.22 4.39 22.93
C GLY A 319 -6.65 4.58 23.52
N PRO A 320 -7.13 3.65 24.38
CA PRO A 320 -8.55 3.55 24.76
C PRO A 320 -9.13 4.92 25.16
N GLY A 321 -10.17 5.41 24.45
CA GLY A 321 -10.86 6.65 24.81
C GLY A 321 -11.47 7.49 23.67
N GLY A 322 -11.19 7.22 22.40
CA GLY A 322 -11.71 8.02 21.28
C GLY A 322 -11.25 9.49 21.31
N PRO A 323 -11.77 10.38 20.43
CA PRO A 323 -11.35 11.79 20.35
C PRO A 323 -11.56 12.59 21.64
N GLN A 324 -12.51 12.17 22.47
CA GLN A 324 -12.97 12.90 23.66
C GLN A 324 -12.12 12.61 24.92
N GLY A 325 -11.27 11.56 24.90
CA GLY A 325 -10.42 11.15 26.03
C GLY A 325 -8.91 11.31 25.80
N LEU A 326 -8.51 12.10 24.78
CA LEU A 326 -7.13 12.15 24.32
C LEU A 326 -6.22 13.00 25.22
N GLY A 327 -5.08 12.45 25.62
CA GLY A 327 -3.94 13.26 26.07
C GLY A 327 -3.39 14.13 24.94
N VAL A 328 -2.66 15.20 25.27
CA VAL A 328 -2.19 16.23 24.30
C VAL A 328 -1.47 15.65 23.08
N ALA A 329 -0.59 14.65 23.26
CA ALA A 329 0.13 14.02 22.14
C ALA A 329 -0.80 13.25 21.20
N ALA A 330 -1.81 12.61 21.76
CA ALA A 330 -2.80 11.81 21.06
C ALA A 330 -3.74 12.73 20.25
N ALA A 331 -4.21 13.82 20.86
CA ALA A 331 -4.96 14.89 20.19
C ALA A 331 -4.18 15.49 19.01
N SER A 332 -2.87 15.71 19.16
CA SER A 332 -2.01 16.21 18.07
C SER A 332 -1.89 15.22 16.90
N ALA A 333 -1.94 13.91 17.16
CA ALA A 333 -1.86 12.88 16.13
C ALA A 333 -3.18 12.77 15.37
N TRP A 334 -4.32 12.91 16.07
CA TRP A 334 -5.64 12.96 15.46
C TRP A 334 -5.78 14.17 14.55
N ALA A 335 -5.47 15.38 15.05
CA ALA A 335 -5.58 16.60 14.25
C ALA A 335 -4.75 16.54 12.95
N ARG A 336 -3.57 15.91 12.99
CA ARG A 336 -2.73 15.70 11.79
C ARG A 336 -3.33 14.68 10.82
N LEU A 337 -3.98 13.64 11.32
CA LEU A 337 -4.70 12.67 10.49
C LEU A 337 -5.95 13.31 9.87
N GLU A 338 -6.74 14.02 10.67
CA GLU A 338 -7.94 14.74 10.25
C GLU A 338 -7.64 15.77 9.16
N LEU A 339 -6.54 16.54 9.31
CA LEU A 339 -6.05 17.42 8.25
C LEU A 339 -5.79 16.67 6.96
N ALA A 340 -5.06 15.55 7.03
CA ALA A 340 -4.72 14.75 5.86
C ALA A 340 -5.98 14.15 5.20
N MET A 341 -6.93 13.65 5.99
CA MET A 341 -8.22 13.15 5.50
C MET A 341 -9.04 14.23 4.80
N ARG A 342 -9.09 15.44 5.36
CA ARG A 342 -9.83 16.56 4.80
C ARG A 342 -9.31 17.01 3.44
N ILE A 343 -8.00 16.89 3.22
CA ILE A 343 -7.38 17.31 1.95
C ILE A 343 -7.15 16.14 0.98
N ALA A 344 -7.39 14.88 1.39
CA ALA A 344 -7.18 13.74 0.52
C ALA A 344 -8.12 13.76 -0.70
N ASP A 345 -7.63 13.34 -1.87
CA ASP A 345 -8.43 13.18 -3.08
C ASP A 345 -8.06 11.87 -3.79
N PRO A 346 -9.00 10.92 -3.97
CA PRO A 346 -8.70 9.61 -4.53
C PRO A 346 -8.41 9.62 -6.04
N ARG A 347 -8.57 10.78 -6.72
CA ARG A 347 -8.07 10.97 -8.09
C ARG A 347 -6.55 11.04 -8.15
N VAL A 348 -5.85 11.32 -7.05
CA VAL A 348 -4.39 11.30 -7.01
C VAL A 348 -3.89 9.86 -7.18
N GLU A 349 -3.10 9.60 -8.22
CA GLU A 349 -2.84 8.23 -8.70
C GLU A 349 -1.44 7.69 -8.39
N THR A 350 -0.53 8.55 -7.94
CA THR A 350 0.84 8.14 -7.67
C THR A 350 1.36 8.72 -6.36
N ALA A 351 2.44 8.11 -5.85
CA ALA A 351 3.12 8.62 -4.68
C ALA A 351 3.72 10.01 -4.95
N LEU A 352 4.27 10.27 -6.15
CA LEU A 352 4.79 11.58 -6.51
C LEU A 352 3.69 12.63 -6.53
N GLU A 353 2.54 12.34 -7.16
CA GLU A 353 1.39 13.24 -7.13
C GLU A 353 0.89 13.48 -5.70
N SER A 354 0.89 12.47 -4.84
CA SER A 354 0.49 12.62 -3.43
C SER A 354 1.45 13.53 -2.65
N LEU A 355 2.75 13.44 -2.91
CA LEU A 355 3.73 14.35 -2.34
C LEU A 355 3.53 15.77 -2.87
N SER A 356 3.33 15.94 -4.19
CA SER A 356 3.05 17.23 -4.81
C SER A 356 1.79 17.88 -4.24
N TRP A 357 0.72 17.10 -4.10
CA TRP A 357 -0.54 17.52 -3.49
C TRP A 357 -0.34 18.05 -2.07
N ALA A 358 0.45 17.34 -1.25
CA ALA A 358 0.82 17.81 0.08
C ALA A 358 1.63 19.12 0.03
N ARG A 359 2.58 19.25 -0.90
CA ARG A 359 3.37 20.47 -1.06
C ARG A 359 2.54 21.67 -1.49
N PHE A 360 1.59 21.50 -2.39
CA PHE A 360 0.69 22.60 -2.81
C PHE A 360 -0.07 23.16 -1.61
N HIS A 361 -0.58 22.28 -0.75
CA HIS A 361 -1.22 22.68 0.50
C HIS A 361 -0.25 23.38 1.46
N GLU A 362 0.95 22.84 1.66
CA GLU A 362 1.98 23.43 2.53
C GLU A 362 2.47 24.81 2.04
N TRP A 363 2.49 25.03 0.72
CA TRP A 363 2.83 26.31 0.10
C TRP A 363 1.67 27.31 0.08
N GLY A 364 0.47 26.90 0.52
CA GLY A 364 -0.71 27.76 0.53
C GLY A 364 -1.23 28.08 -0.88
N LEU A 365 -0.94 27.24 -1.86
CA LEU A 365 -1.51 27.36 -3.20
C LEU A 365 -2.99 26.99 -3.16
N GLU A 366 -3.79 27.60 -4.05
CA GLU A 366 -5.09 27.05 -4.36
C GLU A 366 -4.90 25.63 -4.93
N MET A 367 -5.62 24.67 -4.36
CA MET A 367 -5.44 23.26 -4.73
C MET A 367 -5.83 23.06 -6.20
N PRO A 368 -4.94 22.49 -7.05
CA PRO A 368 -5.27 22.24 -8.44
C PRO A 368 -6.37 21.20 -8.57
N VAL A 369 -7.03 21.16 -9.72
CA VAL A 369 -7.90 20.05 -10.07
C VAL A 369 -7.04 18.88 -10.57
N PRO A 370 -7.08 17.70 -9.94
CA PRO A 370 -6.29 16.55 -10.38
C PRO A 370 -6.97 15.79 -11.53
N GLN A 371 -6.16 15.12 -12.35
CA GLN A 371 -6.56 14.15 -13.40
C GLN A 371 -7.60 14.69 -14.40
N VAL A 372 -7.40 15.92 -14.88
CA VAL A 372 -8.34 16.60 -15.78
C VAL A 372 -8.16 16.16 -17.23
N SER A 373 -9.26 15.92 -17.95
CA SER A 373 -9.25 15.74 -19.40
C SER A 373 -9.41 17.09 -20.11
N LEU A 374 -8.40 17.50 -20.88
CA LEU A 374 -8.34 18.77 -21.58
C LEU A 374 -8.38 18.55 -23.10
N ARG A 375 -9.10 19.42 -23.80
CA ARG A 375 -9.12 19.42 -25.27
C ARG A 375 -7.97 20.25 -25.82
N GLY A 376 -7.08 19.62 -26.58
CA GLY A 376 -6.00 20.29 -27.32
C GLY A 376 -6.49 21.07 -28.54
N ALA A 377 -5.59 21.77 -29.23
CA ALA A 377 -5.89 22.54 -30.44
C ALA A 377 -6.42 21.66 -31.59
N SER A 378 -5.92 20.42 -31.68
CA SER A 378 -6.36 19.38 -32.62
C SER A 378 -7.76 18.83 -32.35
N GLY A 379 -8.37 19.19 -31.20
CA GLY A 379 -9.61 18.60 -30.74
C GLY A 379 -9.44 17.28 -29.96
N THR A 380 -8.22 16.74 -29.91
CA THR A 380 -7.90 15.53 -29.11
C THR A 380 -8.05 15.81 -27.62
N LEU A 381 -8.56 14.83 -26.85
CA LEU A 381 -8.62 14.89 -25.39
C LEU A 381 -7.35 14.28 -24.78
N TRP A 382 -6.71 15.04 -23.89
CA TRP A 382 -5.51 14.64 -23.16
C TRP A 382 -5.77 14.73 -21.66
N ARG A 383 -5.41 13.68 -20.92
CA ARG A 383 -5.45 13.72 -19.45
C ARG A 383 -4.16 14.36 -18.92
N VAL A 384 -4.25 15.20 -17.90
CA VAL A 384 -3.13 15.84 -17.22
C VAL A 384 -3.17 15.59 -15.72
N ASP A 385 -2.03 15.59 -15.05
CA ASP A 385 -1.96 15.25 -13.61
C ASP A 385 -2.64 16.31 -12.75
N PHE A 386 -2.32 17.59 -12.98
CA PHE A 386 -2.89 18.73 -12.24
C PHE A 386 -3.19 19.91 -13.17
N LEU A 387 -4.28 20.62 -12.89
CA LEU A 387 -4.63 21.88 -13.54
C LEU A 387 -4.85 22.98 -12.49
N PHE A 388 -4.03 24.02 -12.53
CA PHE A 388 -4.14 25.21 -11.69
C PHE A 388 -4.78 26.36 -12.45
N GLU A 389 -5.69 27.08 -11.79
CA GLU A 389 -6.38 28.27 -12.33
C GLU A 389 -6.94 28.07 -13.76
N GLY A 390 -7.30 26.84 -14.11
CA GLY A 390 -7.82 26.47 -15.44
C GLY A 390 -6.82 26.57 -16.60
N ARG A 391 -5.54 26.89 -16.36
CA ARG A 391 -4.58 27.25 -17.43
C ARG A 391 -3.17 26.67 -17.29
N VAL A 392 -2.67 26.49 -16.06
CA VAL A 392 -1.34 25.93 -15.81
C VAL A 392 -1.46 24.44 -15.56
N ILE A 393 -0.81 23.64 -16.40
CA ILE A 393 -0.73 22.19 -16.29
C ILE A 393 0.51 21.85 -15.45
N GLY A 394 0.30 21.13 -14.34
CA GLY A 394 1.37 20.54 -13.55
C GLY A 394 1.51 19.05 -13.85
N GLU A 395 2.70 18.57 -14.19
CA GLU A 395 2.97 17.17 -14.49
C GLU A 395 4.05 16.59 -13.57
N CYS A 396 3.74 15.43 -13.00
CA CYS A 396 4.65 14.67 -12.17
C CYS A 396 5.46 13.70 -13.04
N ASP A 397 6.72 14.03 -13.31
CA ASP A 397 7.63 13.16 -14.06
C ASP A 397 8.31 12.16 -13.12
N GLY A 398 7.63 11.02 -12.90
CA GLY A 398 8.19 9.86 -12.19
C GLY A 398 9.41 9.26 -12.91
N ALA A 399 10.26 8.52 -12.20
CA ALA A 399 11.50 7.96 -12.77
C ALA A 399 11.24 6.80 -13.75
N VAL A 400 10.04 6.21 -13.75
CA VAL A 400 9.65 5.10 -14.63
C VAL A 400 8.71 5.52 -15.78
N LYS A 401 8.79 6.76 -16.27
CA LYS A 401 7.97 7.20 -17.44
C LYS A 401 8.35 6.54 -18.79
N TYR A 402 9.34 5.62 -18.84
CA TYR A 402 9.80 5.01 -20.10
C TYR A 402 9.23 3.60 -20.43
N HIS A 403 8.27 3.08 -19.65
CA HIS A 403 7.73 1.72 -19.87
C HIS A 403 6.32 1.68 -20.48
N ALA A 404 5.62 2.80 -20.55
CA ALA A 404 4.22 2.83 -21.00
C ALA A 404 4.06 3.24 -22.47
N GLY A 405 4.74 2.57 -23.42
CA GLY A 405 4.43 2.58 -24.87
C GLY A 405 4.36 3.93 -25.61
N HIS A 406 4.47 5.06 -24.92
CA HIS A 406 4.43 6.40 -25.45
C HIS A 406 5.85 6.76 -25.84
N THR A 407 6.07 6.85 -27.15
CA THR A 407 7.34 7.35 -27.66
C THR A 407 7.50 8.81 -27.22
N ALA A 408 8.73 9.27 -27.01
CA ALA A 408 9.02 10.68 -26.71
C ALA A 408 8.35 11.65 -27.71
N TRP A 409 8.10 11.17 -28.94
CA TRP A 409 7.34 11.88 -29.96
C TRP A 409 5.86 12.09 -29.63
N GLN A 410 5.18 11.06 -29.09
CA GLN A 410 3.77 11.18 -28.69
C GLN A 410 3.60 12.16 -27.52
N GLU A 411 4.51 12.12 -26.54
CA GLU A 411 4.49 13.06 -25.42
C GLU A 411 4.77 14.50 -25.90
N LYS A 412 5.73 14.69 -26.82
CA LYS A 412 5.98 15.99 -27.44
C LYS A 412 4.75 16.49 -28.21
N ARG A 413 4.08 15.63 -28.98
CA ARG A 413 2.88 15.98 -29.72
C ARG A 413 1.73 16.39 -28.79
N ARG A 414 1.52 15.65 -27.69
CA ARG A 414 0.54 16.00 -26.64
C ARG A 414 0.83 17.39 -26.07
N GLN A 415 2.08 17.65 -25.70
CA GLN A 415 2.48 18.93 -25.14
C GLN A 415 2.24 20.07 -26.14
N SER A 416 2.73 19.95 -27.38
CA SER A 416 2.54 20.97 -28.41
C SER A 416 1.07 21.24 -28.71
N ASP A 417 0.22 20.20 -28.68
CA ASP A 417 -1.22 20.34 -28.94
C ASP A 417 -1.96 21.13 -27.84
N LEU A 418 -1.55 20.92 -26.58
CA LEU A 418 -2.09 21.66 -25.43
C LEU A 418 -1.51 23.08 -25.34
N GLU A 419 -0.22 23.27 -25.62
CA GLU A 419 0.41 24.59 -25.69
C GLU A 419 -0.20 25.44 -26.81
N ALA A 420 -0.52 24.85 -27.97
CA ALA A 420 -1.23 25.55 -29.05
C ALA A 420 -2.66 26.00 -28.65
N LYS A 421 -3.26 25.34 -27.65
CA LYS A 421 -4.52 25.79 -27.03
C LYS A 421 -4.31 26.88 -25.97
N GLY A 422 -3.05 27.17 -25.65
CA GLY A 422 -2.63 28.23 -24.73
C GLY A 422 -2.39 27.78 -23.29
N TYR A 423 -2.35 26.48 -23.01
CA TYR A 423 -1.95 25.96 -21.69
C TYR A 423 -0.45 26.15 -21.44
N ILE A 424 -0.05 26.27 -20.18
CA ILE A 424 1.35 26.39 -19.76
C ILE A 424 1.76 25.15 -18.97
N PHE A 425 2.84 24.49 -19.35
CA PHE A 425 3.36 23.33 -18.62
C PHE A 425 4.38 23.71 -17.55
N VAL A 426 4.23 23.08 -16.38
CA VAL A 426 5.26 23.02 -15.35
C VAL A 426 5.45 21.55 -14.97
N ARG A 427 6.66 21.03 -15.17
CA ARG A 427 6.99 19.62 -14.92
C ARG A 427 8.03 19.53 -13.82
N TRP A 428 7.94 18.52 -12.96
CA TRP A 428 8.97 18.26 -11.96
C TRP A 428 9.11 16.77 -11.69
N THR A 429 10.31 16.40 -11.28
CA THR A 429 10.67 15.03 -10.90
C THR A 429 10.61 14.84 -9.39
N TRP A 430 10.76 13.58 -8.96
CA TRP A 430 11.02 13.24 -7.56
C TRP A 430 12.21 14.01 -6.97
N GLU A 431 13.30 14.10 -7.73
CA GLU A 431 14.52 14.72 -7.25
C GLU A 431 14.31 16.21 -6.98
N GLU A 432 13.69 16.93 -7.91
CA GLU A 432 13.38 18.34 -7.75
C GLU A 432 12.40 18.56 -6.58
N LEU A 433 11.32 17.78 -6.48
CA LEU A 433 10.33 17.96 -5.43
C LEU A 433 10.90 17.69 -4.01
N LEU A 434 11.85 16.75 -3.89
CA LEU A 434 12.44 16.40 -2.60
C LEU A 434 13.65 17.25 -2.22
N ARG A 435 14.48 17.65 -3.20
CA ARG A 435 15.75 18.35 -2.94
C ARG A 435 15.71 19.84 -3.24
N GLN A 436 14.87 20.26 -4.17
CA GLN A 436 14.75 21.65 -4.63
C GLN A 436 13.26 22.08 -4.72
N PRO A 437 12.44 21.83 -3.68
CA PRO A 437 11.01 22.14 -3.71
C PRO A 437 10.72 23.60 -4.07
N GLU A 438 11.56 24.53 -3.62
CA GLU A 438 11.48 25.95 -3.93
C GLU A 438 11.65 26.26 -5.43
N ALA A 439 12.44 25.49 -6.17
CA ALA A 439 12.59 25.67 -7.61
C ALA A 439 11.35 25.19 -8.38
N VAL A 440 10.64 24.18 -7.86
CA VAL A 440 9.33 23.76 -8.39
C VAL A 440 8.29 24.86 -8.14
N LEU A 441 8.21 25.36 -6.90
CA LEU A 441 7.31 26.45 -6.53
C LEU A 441 7.55 27.71 -7.36
N ALA A 442 8.81 28.13 -7.53
CA ALA A 442 9.14 29.31 -8.32
C ALA A 442 8.68 29.21 -9.79
N ARG A 443 8.75 28.00 -10.38
CA ARG A 443 8.24 27.76 -11.74
C ARG A 443 6.72 27.79 -11.80
N LEU A 444 6.04 27.22 -10.80
CA LEU A 444 4.59 27.30 -10.68
C LEU A 444 4.12 28.76 -10.53
N ASP A 445 4.72 29.51 -9.61
CA ASP A 445 4.41 30.93 -9.41
C ASP A 445 4.60 31.76 -10.68
N LEU A 446 5.70 31.55 -11.39
CA LEU A 446 5.96 32.23 -12.66
C LEU A 446 4.89 31.89 -13.71
N ALA A 447 4.49 30.62 -13.81
CA ALA A 447 3.46 30.19 -14.74
C ALA A 447 2.08 30.77 -14.38
N LEU A 448 1.70 30.74 -13.10
CA LEU A 448 0.45 31.30 -12.60
C LEU A 448 0.36 32.81 -12.86
N ARG A 449 1.44 33.56 -12.64
CA ARG A 449 1.50 34.99 -12.96
C ARG A 449 1.37 35.31 -14.45
N ARG A 450 1.71 34.38 -15.34
CA ARG A 450 1.55 34.56 -16.79
C ARG A 450 0.13 34.27 -17.26
N CYS A 451 -0.69 33.62 -16.44
CA CYS A 451 -2.08 33.30 -16.76
C CYS A 451 -3.07 34.39 -16.31
N ARG A 452 -2.64 35.26 -15.39
CA ARG A 452 -3.35 36.46 -14.95
C ARG A 452 -2.93 37.64 -15.82
#